data_AF-A0A668A2X3-F1
#
_entry.id   AF-A0A668A2X3-F1
#
_cell.length_a   1.000
_cell.length_b   1.000
_cell.length_c   1.000
_cell.angle_alpha   90.00
_cell.angle_beta   90.00
_cell.angle_gamma   90.00
#
_symmetry.space_group_name_H-M   'P 1'
#
loop_
_entity.id
_entity.type
_entity.pdbx_description
1 polymer ?
#
loop_
_entity_poly.entity_id
_entity_poly.type
_entity_poly.pdbx_seq_one_letter_code
_entity_poly.pdbx_strand_id
1 'polypeptide(L)'
;AAAVLLFYTPPVDPDPTSFLHLLLLPGNVVIRDVQYQRRKINGVESYIKTSPRCILQPNQEYTLSTSPEDESVLIQPKKAEFDNEINDNYFTTFEVILEQIRRNIHLSLTDSNSSLCVWERRVDLPSAAIRKPQGQSAVSLRHDMSLLSIRSSFISGVSGPVLQSLLDGLLEKRVINDSEREAAHGMQNKEDKARFVIDTVRNKGEAARSEMMALLCDIDPFFCGRLGMRSDEDEMMIEELPVTHQCRTRKISTSQDKGKTKNKTKKCCAVM
;
A
#
# COMPACT_ATOMS: atom_id res chain seq x y z
N ALA A 1 -18.89 -10.57 3.37
CA ALA A 1 -18.92 -9.17 3.83
C ALA A 1 -17.92 -8.39 2.99
N ALA A 2 -18.26 -7.18 2.58
CA ALA A 2 -17.48 -6.37 1.65
C ALA A 2 -17.16 -4.99 2.23
N ALA A 3 -16.25 -4.29 1.56
CA ALA A 3 -15.80 -2.95 1.86
C ALA A 3 -15.97 -2.05 0.62
N VAL A 4 -16.65 -0.92 0.78
CA VAL A 4 -16.74 0.14 -0.22
C VAL A 4 -15.76 1.25 0.17
N LEU A 5 -14.74 1.47 -0.64
CA LEU A 5 -13.74 2.51 -0.42
C LEU A 5 -13.85 3.60 -1.49
N LEU A 6 -13.59 4.85 -1.09
CA LEU A 6 -13.71 6.03 -1.94
C LEU A 6 -12.39 6.81 -1.96
N PHE A 7 -11.90 7.10 -3.16
CA PHE A 7 -10.71 7.89 -3.40
C PHE A 7 -11.06 9.04 -4.34
N TYR A 8 -10.67 10.25 -3.98
CA TYR A 8 -11.03 11.46 -4.71
C TYR A 8 -9.80 12.17 -5.27
N THR A 9 -9.84 12.46 -6.56
CA THR A 9 -8.87 13.25 -7.30
C THR A 9 -9.47 14.64 -7.53
N PRO A 10 -8.94 15.69 -6.87
CA PRO A 10 -9.45 17.04 -7.01
C PRO A 10 -9.17 17.63 -8.40
N PRO A 11 -9.93 18.65 -8.81
CA PRO A 11 -9.71 19.33 -10.08
C PRO A 11 -8.40 20.13 -10.08
N VAL A 12 -7.79 20.26 -11.26
CA VAL A 12 -6.53 20.98 -11.49
C VAL A 12 -6.79 22.15 -12.43
N ASP A 13 -6.51 23.38 -11.96
CA ASP A 13 -6.68 24.61 -12.75
C ASP A 13 -6.00 24.49 -14.13
N PRO A 14 -6.69 24.76 -15.26
CA PRO A 14 -8.01 25.38 -15.41
C PRO A 14 -9.20 24.41 -15.52
N ASP A 15 -8.97 23.10 -15.41
CA ASP A 15 -10.00 22.08 -15.62
C ASP A 15 -10.85 21.89 -14.34
N PRO A 16 -12.17 22.14 -14.39
CA PRO A 16 -13.07 21.90 -13.27
C PRO A 16 -13.35 20.41 -13.03
N THR A 17 -12.87 19.52 -13.90
CA THR A 17 -13.13 18.08 -13.84
C THR A 17 -12.46 17.43 -12.64
N SER A 18 -13.21 16.65 -11.88
CA SER A 18 -12.71 15.87 -10.76
C SER A 18 -13.17 14.42 -10.85
N PHE A 19 -12.42 13.51 -10.23
CA PHE A 19 -12.66 12.09 -10.34
C PHE A 19 -12.87 11.49 -8.95
N LEU A 20 -13.89 10.66 -8.81
CA LEU A 20 -14.14 9.87 -7.61
C LEU A 20 -14.09 8.39 -7.99
N HIS A 21 -13.10 7.70 -7.46
CA HIS A 21 -12.85 6.29 -7.68
C HIS A 21 -13.47 5.49 -6.52
N LEU A 22 -14.41 4.62 -6.85
CA LEU A 22 -15.07 3.71 -5.93
C LEU A 22 -14.53 2.30 -6.15
N LEU A 23 -14.09 1.68 -5.07
CA LEU A 23 -13.57 0.30 -5.06
C LEU A 23 -14.50 -0.57 -4.23
N LEU A 24 -14.92 -1.70 -4.81
CA LEU A 24 -15.59 -2.77 -4.11
C LEU A 24 -14.55 -3.84 -3.77
N LEU A 25 -14.26 -4.03 -2.49
CA LEU A 25 -13.23 -4.96 -2.02
C LEU A 25 -13.79 -5.95 -0.98
N PRO A 26 -13.13 -7.09 -0.79
CA PRO A 26 -13.43 -8.00 0.32
C PRO A 26 -13.32 -7.33 1.69
N GLY A 27 -14.20 -7.70 2.63
CA GLY A 27 -14.26 -7.06 3.96
C GLY A 27 -13.07 -7.33 4.87
N ASN A 28 -12.18 -8.27 4.51
CA ASN A 28 -10.93 -8.58 5.20
C ASN A 28 -9.75 -7.72 4.74
N VAL A 29 -9.94 -6.81 3.78
CA VAL A 29 -8.87 -5.96 3.28
C VAL A 29 -8.34 -5.00 4.36
N VAL A 30 -7.02 -4.83 4.42
CA VAL A 30 -6.37 -3.85 5.29
C VAL A 30 -6.40 -2.48 4.58
N ILE A 31 -7.29 -1.59 5.03
CA ILE A 31 -7.51 -0.26 4.40
C ILE A 31 -6.20 0.53 4.25
N ARG A 32 -5.26 0.39 5.20
CA ARG A 32 -3.96 1.05 5.16
C ARG A 32 -3.12 0.62 3.96
N ASP A 33 -3.19 -0.66 3.58
CA ASP A 33 -2.41 -1.22 2.48
C ASP A 33 -3.01 -0.77 1.14
N VAL A 34 -4.34 -0.73 1.03
CA VAL A 34 -5.04 -0.19 -0.15
C VAL A 34 -4.64 1.27 -0.39
N GLN A 35 -4.64 2.09 0.67
CA GLN A 35 -4.23 3.50 0.58
C GLN A 35 -2.77 3.66 0.12
N TYR A 36 -1.88 2.77 0.59
CA TYR A 36 -0.49 2.76 0.19
C TYR A 36 -0.33 2.43 -1.29
N GLN A 37 -0.97 1.36 -1.77
CA GLN A 37 -0.88 0.96 -3.19
C GLN A 37 -1.50 2.00 -4.13
N ARG A 38 -2.66 2.55 -3.79
CA ARG A 38 -3.29 3.60 -4.63
C ARG A 38 -2.47 4.88 -4.70
N ARG A 39 -1.77 5.24 -3.62
CA ARG A 39 -0.84 6.37 -3.66
C ARG A 39 0.32 6.13 -4.65
N LYS A 40 0.82 4.89 -4.71
CA LYS A 40 1.90 4.50 -5.63
C LYS A 40 1.46 4.58 -7.09
N ILE A 41 0.24 4.13 -7.40
CA ILE A 41 -0.25 4.05 -8.78
C ILE A 41 -0.80 5.41 -9.27
N ASN A 42 -1.57 6.13 -8.43
CA ASN A 42 -2.38 7.27 -8.87
C ASN A 42 -1.92 8.64 -8.32
N GLY A 43 -0.96 8.67 -7.39
CA GLY A 43 -0.29 9.87 -6.91
C GLY A 43 -1.13 10.81 -6.05
N VAL A 44 -2.09 11.55 -6.64
CA VAL A 44 -2.80 12.71 -6.03
C VAL A 44 -4.22 12.36 -5.58
N GLU A 45 -4.47 11.11 -5.21
CA GLU A 45 -5.76 10.66 -4.68
C GLU A 45 -5.86 10.84 -3.16
N SER A 46 -6.99 11.39 -2.72
CA SER A 46 -7.34 11.53 -1.30
C SER A 46 -8.37 10.49 -0.89
N TYR A 47 -8.05 9.65 0.09
CA TYR A 47 -9.01 8.71 0.67
C TYR A 47 -10.09 9.45 1.46
N ILE A 48 -11.36 9.21 1.14
CA ILE A 48 -12.50 9.75 1.89
C ILE A 48 -12.88 8.76 2.99
N LYS A 49 -12.72 9.17 4.24
CA LYS A 49 -13.07 8.34 5.40
C LYS A 49 -14.59 8.19 5.51
N THR A 50 -15.09 7.04 5.06
CA THR A 50 -16.50 6.64 5.21
C THR A 50 -16.61 5.34 6.00
N SER A 51 -17.84 4.91 6.31
CA SER A 51 -18.07 3.56 6.83
C SER A 51 -17.93 2.59 5.65
N PRO A 52 -16.91 1.72 5.64
CA PRO A 52 -16.65 0.88 4.48
C PRO A 52 -17.58 -0.33 4.42
N ARG A 53 -18.16 -0.75 5.56
CA ARG A 53 -18.88 -2.03 5.66
C ARG A 53 -20.12 -2.04 4.77
N CYS A 54 -20.17 -3.03 3.88
CA CYS A 54 -21.30 -3.33 3.01
C CYS A 54 -21.48 -4.85 2.90
N ILE A 55 -22.67 -5.29 2.50
CA ILE A 55 -22.96 -6.71 2.24
C ILE A 55 -23.18 -6.85 0.74
N LEU A 56 -22.14 -7.35 0.06
CA LEU A 56 -22.18 -7.68 -1.36
C LEU A 56 -22.06 -9.20 -1.53
N GLN A 57 -22.70 -9.71 -2.57
CA GLN A 57 -22.63 -11.10 -2.99
C GLN A 57 -21.50 -11.27 -4.00
N PRO A 58 -20.59 -12.24 -3.84
CA PRO A 58 -19.55 -12.52 -4.82
C PRO A 58 -20.14 -12.82 -6.20
N ASN A 59 -19.44 -12.37 -7.26
CA ASN A 59 -19.79 -12.59 -8.66
C ASN A 59 -21.15 -12.01 -9.07
N GLN A 60 -21.62 -11.02 -8.30
CA GLN A 60 -22.88 -10.32 -8.56
C GLN A 60 -22.61 -8.98 -9.24
N GLU A 61 -23.46 -8.62 -10.20
CA GLU A 61 -23.37 -7.37 -10.94
C GLU A 61 -24.08 -6.24 -10.18
N TYR A 62 -23.38 -5.12 -10.04
CA TYR A 62 -23.88 -3.93 -9.36
C TYR A 62 -23.88 -2.73 -10.30
N THR A 63 -24.75 -1.76 -10.01
CA THR A 63 -24.86 -0.48 -10.71
C THR A 63 -24.71 0.66 -9.70
N LEU A 64 -23.82 1.59 -9.99
CA LEU A 64 -23.65 2.83 -9.23
C LEU A 64 -24.48 3.94 -9.88
N SER A 65 -25.26 4.66 -9.08
CA SER A 65 -26.07 5.79 -9.52
C SER A 65 -25.92 6.99 -8.58
N THR A 66 -26.32 8.17 -9.06
CA THR A 66 -26.37 9.40 -8.27
C THR A 66 -27.80 9.91 -8.12
N SER A 67 -28.06 10.61 -7.03
CA SER A 67 -29.34 11.30 -6.81
C SER A 67 -29.08 12.77 -6.47
N PRO A 68 -29.58 13.75 -7.24
CA PRO A 68 -30.35 13.60 -8.49
C PRO A 68 -29.50 13.04 -9.65
N GLU A 69 -30.19 12.50 -10.67
CA GLU A 69 -29.57 12.23 -11.97
C GLU A 69 -29.16 13.56 -12.59
N ASP A 70 -27.88 13.66 -12.97
CA ASP A 70 -27.27 14.92 -13.34
C ASP A 70 -26.36 14.72 -14.55
N GLU A 71 -26.58 15.52 -15.59
CA GLU A 71 -25.82 15.41 -16.85
C GLU A 71 -24.33 15.70 -16.67
N SER A 72 -23.94 16.46 -15.63
CA SER A 72 -22.54 16.78 -15.36
C SER A 72 -21.79 15.69 -14.58
N VAL A 73 -22.43 14.54 -14.36
CA VAL A 73 -21.88 13.39 -13.64
C VAL A 73 -21.90 12.16 -14.54
N LEU A 74 -20.72 11.69 -14.92
CA LEU A 74 -20.57 10.48 -15.73
C LEU A 74 -20.03 9.36 -14.85
N ILE A 75 -20.66 8.18 -14.92
CA ILE A 75 -20.24 7.00 -14.17
C ILE A 75 -19.82 5.92 -15.17
N GLN A 76 -18.60 5.41 -15.02
CA GLN A 76 -18.09 4.31 -15.83
C GLN A 76 -17.36 3.24 -14.98
N PRO A 77 -17.53 1.95 -15.28
CA PRO A 77 -18.51 1.37 -16.20
C PRO A 77 -19.94 1.53 -15.67
N LYS A 78 -20.95 1.35 -16.54
CA LYS A 78 -22.37 1.40 -16.12
C LYS A 78 -22.71 0.29 -15.12
N LYS A 79 -22.01 -0.84 -15.23
CA LYS A 79 -22.18 -1.99 -14.37
C LYS A 79 -20.82 -2.64 -14.14
N ALA A 80 -20.63 -3.18 -12.95
CA ALA A 80 -19.41 -3.91 -12.61
C ALA A 80 -19.75 -5.10 -11.70
N GLU A 81 -19.02 -6.18 -11.88
CA GLU A 81 -19.11 -7.36 -11.03
C GLU A 81 -18.30 -7.16 -9.75
N PHE A 82 -18.84 -7.61 -8.62
CA PHE A 82 -18.08 -7.68 -7.39
C PHE A 82 -17.22 -8.96 -7.37
N ASP A 83 -15.94 -8.77 -7.63
CA ASP A 83 -14.92 -9.82 -7.44
C ASP A 83 -14.50 -9.87 -5.97
N ASN A 84 -14.53 -11.08 -5.39
CA ASN A 84 -14.10 -11.32 -4.01
C ASN A 84 -12.62 -11.74 -3.92
N GLU A 85 -11.93 -11.86 -5.04
CA GLU A 85 -10.49 -12.08 -5.09
C GLU A 85 -9.74 -10.76 -4.93
N ILE A 86 -8.68 -10.77 -4.10
CA ILE A 86 -7.86 -9.58 -3.87
C ILE A 86 -6.76 -9.55 -4.93
N ASN A 87 -6.79 -8.55 -5.80
CA ASN A 87 -5.69 -8.21 -6.70
C ASN A 87 -4.85 -7.08 -6.07
N ASP A 88 -3.54 -7.23 -6.07
CA ASP A 88 -2.57 -6.26 -5.51
C ASP A 88 -2.69 -4.85 -6.13
N ASN A 89 -3.25 -4.76 -7.33
CA ASN A 89 -3.39 -3.51 -8.07
C ASN A 89 -4.57 -2.62 -7.63
N TYR A 90 -5.53 -3.14 -6.83
CA TYR A 90 -6.69 -2.40 -6.32
C TYR A 90 -7.36 -1.48 -7.35
N PHE A 91 -7.73 -2.07 -8.50
CA PHE A 91 -8.35 -1.33 -9.58
C PHE A 91 -9.67 -0.66 -9.16
N THR A 92 -9.93 0.50 -9.75
CA THR A 92 -11.20 1.22 -9.56
C THR A 92 -12.34 0.38 -10.14
N THR A 93 -13.38 0.12 -9.33
CA THR A 93 -14.58 -0.60 -9.78
C THR A 93 -15.54 0.32 -10.52
N PHE A 94 -15.75 1.53 -9.99
CA PHE A 94 -16.51 2.59 -10.64
C PHE A 94 -15.73 3.90 -10.57
N GLU A 95 -15.60 4.56 -11.70
CA GLU A 95 -15.10 5.91 -11.83
C GLU A 95 -16.26 6.86 -12.05
N VAL A 96 -16.39 7.84 -11.15
CA VAL A 96 -17.37 8.91 -11.23
C VAL A 96 -16.64 10.19 -11.62
N ILE A 97 -16.89 10.64 -12.85
CA ILE A 97 -16.33 11.86 -13.42
C ILE A 97 -17.31 12.99 -13.15
N LEU A 98 -16.81 14.07 -12.53
CA LEU A 98 -17.58 15.25 -12.19
C LEU A 98 -17.05 16.42 -13.01
N GLU A 99 -17.80 16.86 -14.01
CA GLU A 99 -17.38 17.95 -14.91
C GLU A 99 -17.49 19.35 -14.24
N GLN A 100 -18.09 19.41 -13.05
CA GLN A 100 -18.26 20.65 -12.28
C GLN A 100 -17.84 20.46 -10.83
N ILE A 101 -17.31 21.53 -10.23
CA ILE A 101 -16.88 21.53 -8.83
C ILE A 101 -18.11 21.41 -7.92
N ARG A 102 -18.15 20.35 -7.11
CA ARG A 102 -19.23 20.10 -6.14
C ARG A 102 -18.69 19.91 -4.73
N ARG A 103 -19.52 20.24 -3.74
CA ARG A 103 -19.20 20.05 -2.30
C ARG A 103 -19.57 18.68 -1.77
N ASN A 104 -20.58 18.07 -2.37
CA ASN A 104 -21.03 16.74 -2.00
C ASN A 104 -21.70 16.08 -3.19
N ILE A 105 -21.75 14.76 -3.13
CA ILE A 105 -22.41 13.89 -4.09
C ILE A 105 -23.16 12.81 -3.33
N HIS A 106 -24.33 12.44 -3.83
CA HIS A 106 -25.09 11.33 -3.28
C HIS A 106 -24.89 10.12 -4.19
N LEU A 107 -24.43 9.00 -3.63
CA LEU A 107 -24.16 7.76 -4.35
C LEU A 107 -25.03 6.64 -3.82
N SER A 108 -25.55 5.82 -4.71
CA SER A 108 -26.29 4.60 -4.40
C SER A 108 -25.78 3.45 -5.25
N LEU A 109 -25.47 2.34 -4.59
CA LEU A 109 -25.11 1.08 -5.22
C LEU A 109 -26.31 0.15 -5.18
N THR A 110 -26.72 -0.32 -6.34
CA THR A 110 -27.90 -1.18 -6.53
C THR A 110 -27.47 -2.49 -7.17
N ASP A 111 -28.08 -3.60 -6.74
CA ASP A 111 -27.92 -4.89 -7.41
C ASP A 111 -28.66 -4.86 -8.75
N SER A 112 -27.97 -5.16 -9.84
CA SER A 112 -28.55 -5.13 -11.19
C SER A 112 -29.64 -6.19 -11.40
N ASN A 113 -29.64 -7.28 -10.64
CA ASN A 113 -30.63 -8.36 -10.79
C ASN A 113 -31.90 -8.09 -9.98
N SER A 114 -31.75 -7.63 -8.73
CA SER A 114 -32.89 -7.42 -7.82
C SER A 114 -33.37 -5.98 -7.76
N SER A 115 -32.62 -5.03 -8.34
CA SER A 115 -32.82 -3.58 -8.21
C SER A 115 -32.83 -3.08 -6.75
N LEU A 116 -32.29 -3.88 -5.82
CA LEU A 116 -32.22 -3.53 -4.41
C LEU A 116 -31.03 -2.61 -4.15
N CYS A 117 -31.27 -1.50 -3.45
CA CYS A 117 -30.20 -0.63 -2.97
C CYS A 117 -29.47 -1.30 -1.80
N VAL A 118 -28.19 -1.61 -1.98
CA VAL A 118 -27.33 -2.31 -1.00
C VAL A 118 -26.40 -1.36 -0.24
N TRP A 119 -26.16 -0.18 -0.80
CA TRP A 119 -25.35 0.86 -0.17
C TRP A 119 -25.79 2.23 -0.67
N GLU A 120 -25.97 3.18 0.24
CA GLU A 120 -26.40 4.54 -0.08
C GLU A 120 -25.66 5.52 0.82
N ARG A 121 -25.12 6.59 0.23
CA ARG A 121 -24.39 7.59 1.01
C ARG A 121 -24.28 8.95 0.35
N ARG A 122 -24.41 9.98 1.18
CA ARG A 122 -23.90 11.32 0.88
C ARG A 122 -22.41 11.40 1.20
N VAL A 123 -21.62 11.77 0.21
CA VAL A 123 -20.16 11.90 0.28
C VAL A 123 -19.80 13.36 0.16
N ASP A 124 -19.11 13.91 1.16
CA ASP A 124 -18.56 15.25 1.08
C ASP A 124 -17.24 15.22 0.31
N LEU A 125 -17.18 16.02 -0.75
CA LEU A 125 -16.00 16.15 -1.60
C LEU A 125 -15.12 17.26 -1.02
N PRO A 126 -13.89 16.94 -0.59
CA PRO A 126 -12.98 17.97 -0.09
C PRO A 126 -12.76 19.02 -1.18
N SER A 127 -13.19 20.26 -0.91
CA SER A 127 -12.91 21.37 -1.82
C SER A 127 -11.41 21.65 -1.77
N ALA A 128 -10.68 21.14 -2.77
CA ALA A 128 -9.40 21.71 -3.11
C ALA A 128 -9.73 23.10 -3.68
N ALA A 129 -9.45 24.16 -2.93
CA ALA A 129 -9.30 25.47 -3.54
C ALA A 129 -8.41 25.29 -4.77
N ILE A 130 -8.92 25.69 -5.94
CA ILE A 130 -8.29 25.63 -7.27
C ILE A 130 -6.77 25.77 -7.10
N ARG A 131 -6.03 24.68 -7.27
CA ARG A 131 -4.56 24.73 -7.19
C ARG A 131 -4.09 25.51 -8.40
N LYS A 132 -3.75 26.79 -8.21
CA LYS A 132 -3.09 27.60 -9.24
C LYS A 132 -1.83 26.89 -9.74
N PRO A 133 -1.44 27.02 -11.02
CA PRO A 133 -0.13 26.59 -11.49
C PRO A 133 0.95 27.23 -10.61
N GLN A 134 1.86 26.40 -10.07
CA GLN A 134 2.83 26.80 -9.05
C GLN A 134 3.72 27.97 -9.51
N GLY A 135 3.48 29.15 -8.95
CA GLY A 135 4.47 30.18 -8.72
C GLY A 135 4.75 30.25 -7.22
N GLN A 136 5.91 29.74 -6.82
CA GLN A 136 6.68 29.98 -5.60
C GLN A 136 5.94 30.44 -4.31
N SER A 137 6.23 29.70 -3.25
CA SER A 137 6.29 30.12 -1.84
C SER A 137 5.11 29.74 -0.93
N ALA A 138 5.43 28.71 -0.12
CA ALA A 138 5.22 28.63 1.32
C ALA A 138 3.83 28.27 1.89
N VAL A 139 3.87 27.15 2.63
CA VAL A 139 2.97 26.70 3.69
C VAL A 139 1.62 26.13 3.25
N SER A 140 1.65 24.94 2.65
CA SER A 140 0.51 24.02 2.68
C SER A 140 0.55 23.20 3.97
N LEU A 141 -0.04 23.75 5.04
CA LEU A 141 -0.66 22.91 6.06
C LEU A 141 -1.88 22.27 5.40
N ARG A 142 -1.79 21.02 4.89
CA ARG A 142 -2.80 19.92 4.98
C ARG A 142 -2.26 18.61 4.38
N HIS A 143 -1.49 17.88 5.18
CA HIS A 143 -1.60 16.41 5.31
C HIS A 143 -0.91 15.97 6.61
N ASP A 144 -1.36 16.50 7.75
CA ASP A 144 -0.76 16.17 9.06
C ASP A 144 -1.21 14.82 9.63
N MET A 145 -1.54 13.87 8.76
CA MET A 145 -1.84 12.47 9.12
C MET A 145 -0.73 11.51 8.71
N SER A 146 0.41 11.98 8.17
CA SER A 146 1.57 11.12 7.91
C SER A 146 2.78 11.43 8.80
N LEU A 147 3.09 12.70 9.10
CA LEU A 147 4.33 13.09 9.79
C LEU A 147 4.35 12.77 11.27
N LEU A 148 3.25 13.05 11.99
CA LEU A 148 3.12 12.66 13.40
C LEU A 148 3.11 11.14 13.58
N SER A 149 2.56 10.41 12.60
CA SER A 149 2.51 8.95 12.58
C SER A 149 3.89 8.33 12.34
N ILE A 150 4.65 8.87 11.37
CA ILE A 150 6.06 8.52 11.15
C ILE A 150 6.87 8.82 12.40
N ARG A 151 6.65 9.98 13.04
CA ARG A 151 7.35 10.36 14.26
C ARG A 151 7.11 9.38 15.41
N SER A 152 5.85 9.03 15.66
CA SER A 152 5.49 8.07 16.72
C SER A 152 6.08 6.68 16.44
N SER A 153 6.01 6.23 15.19
CA SER A 153 6.54 4.93 14.76
C SER A 153 8.06 4.87 14.80
N PHE A 154 8.73 5.97 14.47
CA PHE A 154 10.19 6.11 14.57
C PHE A 154 10.64 6.04 16.02
N ILE A 155 10.03 6.85 16.92
CA ILE A 155 10.41 6.91 18.34
C ILE A 155 10.26 5.55 19.03
N SER A 156 9.13 4.87 18.80
CA SER A 156 8.86 3.58 19.44
C SER A 156 9.60 2.41 18.79
N GLY A 157 9.77 2.45 17.46
CA GLY A 157 10.23 1.31 16.67
C GLY A 157 11.73 1.26 16.40
N VAL A 158 12.45 2.39 16.42
CA VAL A 158 13.87 2.41 16.03
C VAL A 158 14.70 1.64 17.04
N SER A 159 15.58 0.74 16.58
CA SER A 159 16.48 0.03 17.50
C SER A 159 17.64 0.94 17.93
N GLY A 160 18.24 0.68 19.10
CA GLY A 160 19.39 1.45 19.58
C GLY A 160 20.56 1.48 18.58
N PRO A 161 20.96 0.33 17.98
CA PRO A 161 22.03 0.29 16.97
C PRO A 161 21.70 1.07 15.69
N VAL A 162 20.45 0.98 15.19
CA VAL A 162 20.01 1.73 14.01
C VAL A 162 20.01 3.23 14.30
N LEU A 163 19.52 3.64 15.47
CA LEU A 163 19.54 5.05 15.89
C LEU A 163 20.97 5.60 16.03
N GLN A 164 21.89 4.79 16.52
CA GLN A 164 23.30 5.16 16.63
C GLN A 164 23.95 5.33 15.25
N SER A 165 23.75 4.35 14.35
CA SER A 165 24.29 4.40 12.99
C SER A 165 23.69 5.56 12.20
N LEU A 166 22.42 5.86 12.41
CA LEU A 166 21.74 7.00 11.80
C LEU A 166 22.34 8.32 12.26
N LEU A 167 22.63 8.47 13.54
CA LEU A 167 23.29 9.66 14.08
C LEU A 167 24.67 9.88 13.46
N ASP A 168 25.44 8.81 13.29
CA ASP A 168 26.76 8.88 12.68
C ASP A 168 26.68 9.30 11.21
N GLY A 169 25.75 8.71 10.44
CA GLY A 169 25.49 9.11 9.05
C GLY A 169 24.95 10.54 8.90
N LEU A 170 24.09 10.98 9.83
CA LEU A 170 23.58 12.36 9.85
C LEU A 170 24.69 13.38 10.12
N LEU A 171 25.68 13.04 10.95
CA LEU A 171 26.86 13.88 11.16
C LEU A 171 27.75 13.91 9.91
N GLU A 172 27.98 12.75 9.30
CA GLU A 172 28.79 12.63 8.07
C GLU A 172 28.22 13.47 6.92
N LYS A 173 26.90 13.42 6.74
CA LYS A 173 26.16 14.25 5.76
C LYS A 173 25.97 15.71 6.19
N ARG A 174 26.51 16.10 7.36
CA ARG A 174 26.40 17.45 7.96
C ARG A 174 24.97 17.92 8.16
N VAL A 175 24.03 16.98 8.33
CA VAL A 175 22.64 17.28 8.68
C VAL A 175 22.58 17.76 10.12
N ILE A 176 23.28 17.08 11.02
CA ILE A 176 23.48 17.51 12.41
C ILE A 176 24.93 17.97 12.61
N ASN A 177 25.14 18.87 13.57
CA ASN A 177 26.48 19.30 13.99
C ASN A 177 26.98 18.50 15.20
N ASP A 178 28.26 18.66 15.56
CA ASP A 178 28.88 17.94 16.68
C ASP A 178 28.16 18.22 18.01
N SER A 179 27.72 19.45 18.26
CA SER A 179 26.98 19.81 19.48
C SER A 179 25.62 19.12 19.58
N GLU A 180 24.89 19.01 18.47
CA GLU A 180 23.62 18.27 18.39
C GLU A 180 23.85 16.77 18.59
N ARG A 181 24.94 16.22 18.05
CA ARG A 181 25.32 14.82 18.26
C ARG A 181 25.67 14.54 19.72
N GLU A 182 26.45 15.41 20.36
CA GLU A 182 26.78 15.30 21.79
C GLU A 182 25.54 15.40 22.66
N ALA A 183 24.61 16.32 22.36
CA ALA A 183 23.33 16.44 23.05
C ALA A 183 22.51 15.15 22.93
N ALA A 184 22.48 14.52 21.74
CA ALA A 184 21.81 13.24 21.54
C ALA A 184 22.48 12.10 22.31
N HIS A 185 23.81 12.07 22.41
CA HIS A 185 24.54 11.06 23.19
C HIS A 185 24.39 11.22 24.71
N GLY A 186 24.14 12.44 25.19
CA GLY A 186 23.83 12.69 26.59
C GLY A 186 22.48 12.13 27.06
N MET A 187 21.61 11.69 26.14
CA MET A 187 20.30 11.14 26.47
C MET A 187 20.38 9.67 26.87
N GLN A 188 19.94 9.35 28.09
CA GLN A 188 19.94 7.98 28.61
C GLN A 188 18.84 7.11 28.00
N ASN A 189 17.72 7.71 27.61
CA ASN A 189 16.56 7.00 27.12
C ASN A 189 16.52 6.97 25.58
N LYS A 190 16.29 5.79 25.00
CA LYS A 190 16.30 5.59 23.54
C LYS A 190 15.19 6.40 22.87
N GLU A 191 14.00 6.42 23.44
CA GLU A 191 12.84 7.13 22.90
C GLU A 191 13.06 8.65 22.92
N ASP A 192 13.70 9.16 23.98
CA ASP A 192 14.01 10.60 24.09
C ASP A 192 15.10 10.99 23.10
N LYS A 193 16.14 10.13 22.94
CA LYS A 193 17.17 10.27 21.91
C LYS A 193 16.56 10.26 20.51
N ALA A 194 15.69 9.30 20.20
CA ALA A 194 15.01 9.20 18.91
C ALA A 194 14.13 10.44 18.65
N ARG A 195 13.42 10.92 19.68
CA ARG A 195 12.60 12.14 19.59
C ARG A 195 13.45 13.36 19.30
N PHE A 196 14.57 13.51 19.97
CA PHE A 196 15.50 14.61 19.75
C PHE A 196 16.04 14.62 18.31
N VAL A 197 16.47 13.46 17.80
CA VAL A 197 16.99 13.33 16.43
C VAL A 197 15.93 13.75 15.40
N ILE A 198 14.75 13.15 15.46
CA ILE A 198 13.71 13.42 14.44
C ILE A 198 13.18 14.85 14.52
N ASP A 199 13.05 15.43 15.72
CA ASP A 199 12.61 16.81 15.88
C ASP A 199 13.69 17.80 15.40
N THR A 200 14.98 17.49 15.62
CA THR A 200 16.11 18.30 15.12
C THR A 200 16.15 18.30 13.59
N VAL A 201 16.08 17.13 12.96
CA VAL A 201 16.05 17.00 11.51
C VAL A 201 14.84 17.72 10.92
N ARG A 202 13.66 17.58 11.53
CA ARG A 202 12.44 18.28 11.09
C ARG A 202 12.59 19.79 11.12
N ASN A 203 13.21 20.35 12.17
CA ASN A 203 13.42 21.79 12.31
C ASN A 203 14.40 22.36 11.25
N LYS A 204 15.26 21.52 10.67
CA LYS A 204 16.19 21.92 9.60
C LYS A 204 15.55 21.92 8.20
N GLY A 205 14.36 21.35 8.06
CA GLY A 205 13.56 21.39 6.83
C GLY A 205 13.61 20.12 5.97
N GLU A 206 12.92 20.15 4.83
CA GLU A 206 12.67 18.96 4.00
C GLU A 206 13.94 18.34 3.40
N ALA A 207 14.99 19.13 3.12
CA ALA A 207 16.27 18.60 2.63
C ALA A 207 16.94 17.69 3.67
N ALA A 208 17.02 18.14 4.92
CA ALA A 208 17.55 17.37 6.04
C ALA A 208 16.72 16.09 6.29
N ARG A 209 15.40 16.22 6.20
CA ARG A 209 14.49 15.08 6.32
C ARG A 209 14.71 14.05 5.23
N SER A 210 14.88 14.48 3.98
CA SER A 210 15.13 13.58 2.85
C SER A 210 16.41 12.78 3.06
N GLU A 211 17.48 13.44 3.52
CA GLU A 211 18.76 12.78 3.81
C GLU A 211 18.65 11.76 4.95
N MET A 212 17.93 12.11 6.03
CA MET A 212 17.64 11.18 7.13
C MET A 212 16.89 9.94 6.64
N MET A 213 15.93 10.12 5.73
CA MET A 213 15.16 9.01 5.19
C MET A 213 16.01 8.11 4.30
N ALA A 214 16.86 8.68 3.44
CA ALA A 214 17.78 7.92 2.61
C ALA A 214 18.73 7.06 3.49
N LEU A 215 19.38 7.68 4.48
CA LEU A 215 20.25 6.98 5.42
C LEU A 215 19.53 5.88 6.20
N LEU A 216 18.29 6.12 6.64
CA LEU A 216 17.52 5.11 7.36
C LEU A 216 17.19 3.91 6.47
N CYS A 217 16.87 4.16 5.20
CA CYS A 217 16.65 3.12 4.21
C CYS A 217 17.93 2.33 3.90
N ASP A 218 19.11 2.97 3.91
CA ASP A 218 20.40 2.29 3.74
C ASP A 218 20.77 1.42 4.97
N ILE A 219 20.48 1.91 6.18
CA ILE A 219 20.83 1.23 7.43
C ILE A 219 19.87 0.07 7.72
N ASP A 220 18.56 0.30 7.56
CA ASP A 220 17.52 -0.69 7.83
C ASP A 220 16.34 -0.55 6.85
N PRO A 221 16.42 -1.21 5.68
CA PRO A 221 15.37 -1.21 4.68
C PRO A 221 14.01 -1.71 5.21
N PHE A 222 14.03 -2.69 6.14
CA PHE A 222 12.82 -3.28 6.71
C PHE A 222 12.10 -2.30 7.65
N PHE A 223 12.86 -1.57 8.46
CA PHE A 223 12.32 -0.52 9.30
C PHE A 223 11.82 0.66 8.46
N CYS A 224 12.53 1.03 7.40
CA CYS A 224 12.11 2.05 6.44
C CYS A 224 10.76 1.68 5.77
N GLY A 225 10.60 0.41 5.36
CA GLY A 225 9.35 -0.14 4.84
C GLY A 225 8.20 -0.09 5.85
N ARG A 226 8.46 -0.42 7.12
CA ARG A 226 7.47 -0.36 8.22
C ARG A 226 7.00 1.06 8.54
N LEU A 227 7.88 2.05 8.34
CA LEU A 227 7.55 3.48 8.44
C LEU A 227 6.72 3.98 7.25
N GLY A 228 6.51 3.16 6.21
CA GLY A 228 5.72 3.48 5.02
C GLY A 228 6.45 4.43 4.07
N MET A 229 7.78 4.35 4.00
CA MET A 229 8.63 5.33 3.31
C MET A 229 9.66 4.72 2.35
N ARG A 230 9.43 3.52 1.80
CA ARG A 230 10.23 3.08 0.65
C ARG A 230 9.95 4.01 -0.53
N SER A 231 10.95 4.78 -0.93
CA SER A 231 11.13 5.16 -2.33
C SER A 231 11.37 3.88 -3.12
N ASP A 232 10.54 3.68 -4.13
CA ASP A 232 10.61 2.56 -5.07
C ASP A 232 11.98 2.54 -5.75
N GLU A 233 12.75 1.44 -5.59
CA GLU A 233 13.58 0.84 -6.66
C GLU A 233 14.28 -0.47 -6.27
N ASP A 234 14.52 -0.78 -5.00
CA ASP A 234 15.21 -2.04 -4.63
C ASP A 234 14.33 -3.03 -3.89
N GLU A 235 13.44 -3.71 -4.62
CA GLU A 235 12.99 -5.06 -4.23
C GLU A 235 12.67 -5.91 -5.46
N MET A 236 13.69 -6.17 -6.26
CA MET A 236 13.72 -7.32 -7.18
C MET A 236 15.11 -7.95 -7.18
N MET A 237 15.58 -8.43 -6.03
CA MET A 237 16.73 -9.36 -5.93
C MET A 237 16.67 -10.16 -4.63
N ILE A 238 15.84 -11.22 -4.58
CA ILE A 238 16.23 -12.47 -3.90
C ILE A 238 15.72 -13.64 -4.77
N GLU A 239 16.66 -14.48 -5.20
CA GLU A 239 16.54 -15.66 -6.06
C GLU A 239 15.53 -16.71 -5.56
N GLU A 240 14.79 -17.34 -6.48
CA GLU A 240 14.74 -18.80 -6.53
C GLU A 240 15.05 -19.30 -7.95
N LEU A 241 16.13 -20.07 -8.05
CA LEU A 241 16.65 -20.72 -9.25
C LEU A 241 15.70 -21.83 -9.77
N PRO A 242 15.72 -22.14 -11.07
CA PRO A 242 14.86 -23.18 -11.64
C PRO A 242 15.35 -24.57 -11.23
N VAL A 243 14.46 -25.34 -10.59
CA VAL A 243 14.66 -26.77 -10.34
C VAL A 243 14.74 -27.50 -11.68
N THR A 244 15.96 -27.79 -12.12
CA THR A 244 16.21 -28.74 -13.19
C THR A 244 15.97 -30.15 -12.64
N HIS A 245 14.88 -30.79 -13.08
CA HIS A 245 14.69 -32.22 -12.90
C HIS A 245 15.74 -32.98 -13.73
N GLN A 246 16.92 -33.19 -13.16
CA GLN A 246 17.88 -34.16 -13.68
C GLN A 246 17.58 -35.52 -13.07
N CYS A 247 16.89 -36.35 -13.86
CA CYS A 247 16.73 -37.76 -13.61
C CYS A 247 18.12 -38.41 -13.56
N ARG A 248 18.57 -38.82 -12.36
CA ARG A 248 19.78 -39.63 -12.20
C ARG A 248 19.41 -40.99 -11.62
N THR A 249 19.56 -41.97 -12.52
CA THR A 249 19.60 -43.42 -12.28
C THR A 249 20.31 -43.77 -10.97
N ARG A 250 19.62 -44.52 -10.09
CA ARG A 250 20.26 -45.18 -8.95
C ARG A 250 21.19 -46.29 -9.45
N LYS A 251 22.50 -46.09 -9.28
CA LYS A 251 23.45 -47.21 -9.18
C LYS A 251 23.21 -47.89 -7.84
N ILE A 252 22.68 -49.11 -7.87
CA ILE A 252 22.67 -50.00 -6.71
C ILE A 252 24.05 -50.68 -6.68
N SER A 253 24.88 -50.30 -5.72
CA SER A 253 26.07 -51.05 -5.36
C SER A 253 25.64 -52.30 -4.59
N THR A 254 25.82 -53.46 -5.21
CA THR A 254 25.76 -54.78 -4.57
C THR A 254 26.94 -54.95 -3.63
N SER A 255 26.69 -55.01 -2.31
CA SER A 255 27.58 -55.68 -1.37
C SER A 255 26.94 -56.98 -0.92
N GLN A 256 27.77 -58.02 -0.98
CA GLN A 256 27.48 -59.42 -0.75
C GLN A 256 26.99 -59.67 0.69
N ASP A 257 25.95 -60.48 0.85
CA ASP A 257 25.96 -61.48 1.91
C ASP A 257 25.25 -62.78 1.47
N LYS A 258 25.82 -63.89 1.93
CA LYS A 258 25.57 -65.27 1.51
C LYS A 258 24.31 -65.81 2.18
N GLY A 259 23.37 -66.33 1.39
CA GLY A 259 22.20 -67.05 1.91
C GLY A 259 21.70 -68.09 0.92
N LYS A 260 22.13 -69.33 1.12
CA LYS A 260 21.93 -70.52 0.28
C LYS A 260 20.58 -71.17 0.57
N THR A 261 19.65 -71.21 -0.39
CA THR A 261 18.65 -72.31 -0.47
C THR A 261 18.04 -72.49 -1.86
N LYS A 262 17.83 -73.76 -2.19
CA LYS A 262 17.57 -74.37 -3.51
C LYS A 262 16.08 -74.32 -3.93
N ASN A 263 15.88 -74.50 -5.24
CA ASN A 263 14.68 -74.98 -5.94
C ASN A 263 13.50 -73.99 -6.02
N LYS A 264 12.76 -73.80 -7.12
CA LYS A 264 12.24 -74.80 -8.08
C LYS A 264 11.78 -74.08 -9.37
N THR A 265 11.99 -74.74 -10.51
CA THR A 265 11.52 -74.39 -11.85
C THR A 265 9.99 -74.52 -12.00
N LYS A 266 9.35 -73.63 -12.77
CA LYS A 266 8.20 -73.85 -13.71
C LYS A 266 7.75 -72.47 -14.26
N LYS A 267 8.01 -72.14 -15.53
CA LYS A 267 7.28 -72.40 -16.79
C LYS A 267 5.93 -71.65 -16.95
N CYS A 268 5.96 -70.69 -17.89
CA CYS A 268 5.02 -70.35 -18.98
C CYS A 268 3.57 -69.88 -18.73
N CYS A 269 3.28 -68.75 -19.41
CA CYS A 269 2.12 -68.39 -20.28
C CYS A 269 0.69 -68.26 -19.73
N ALA A 270 0.11 -67.07 -19.96
CA ALA A 270 -1.07 -66.77 -20.79
C ALA A 270 -1.27 -65.22 -20.74
N VAL A 271 -1.14 -64.43 -21.82
CA VAL A 271 -1.97 -64.24 -23.02
C VAL A 271 -3.41 -63.78 -22.70
N MET A 272 -3.68 -62.55 -23.21
CA MET A 272 -4.93 -61.79 -23.41
C MET A 272 -5.61 -61.18 -22.19
#